data_AF-A0A2S4ULT2-F1
#
_entry.id   AF-A0A2S4ULT2-F1
#
_cell.length_a   1.000
_cell.length_b   1.000
_cell.length_c   1.000
_cell.angle_alpha   90.00
_cell.angle_beta   90.00
_cell.angle_gamma   90.00
#
_symmetry.space_group_name_H-M   'P 1'
#
loop_
_entity.id
_entity.type
_entity.pdbx_description
1 polymer ?
#
loop_
_entity_poly.entity_id
_entity_poly.type
_entity_poly.pdbx_seq_one_letter_code
_entity_poly.pdbx_strand_id
1 'polypeptide(L)'
;MSSKPSTERIPILNKKNFKEWELQVEAYLKQCDLINFIESNEAVPSDKDDAKIFKKSKLKTSGILQGLLGTIYYPKFKNSLTENSPFRMWEAIKDHFTSKKITNQSLVYNEFLDLDFKGNDIAAFIKRPLTLETMWDVLENRSRDDTTTAIKTEESSMKATSSKKKKIRCINGSHNKDADHTESQCFELHPEEKEKFEKRWGG
;
A
#
# COMPACT_ATOMS: atom_id res chain seq x y z
N MET A 1 36.02 16.15 19.98
CA MET A 1 34.99 15.28 20.58
C MET A 1 34.03 14.88 19.46
N SER A 2 34.09 13.64 18.98
CA SER A 2 33.17 13.20 17.92
C SER A 2 31.86 12.77 18.57
N SER A 3 30.82 13.60 18.51
CA SER A 3 29.50 13.26 19.02
C SER A 3 28.95 12.11 18.19
N LYS A 4 28.69 10.95 18.81
CA LYS A 4 28.04 9.84 18.11
C LYS A 4 26.66 10.30 17.60
N PRO A 5 26.28 9.98 16.36
CA PRO A 5 24.95 10.29 15.85
C PRO A 5 23.89 9.60 16.72
N SER A 6 22.86 10.35 17.13
CA SER A 6 21.77 9.89 18.02
C SER A 6 20.42 9.96 17.30
N THR A 7 19.56 8.96 17.55
CA THR A 7 18.18 8.95 17.07
C THR A 7 17.22 9.75 17.96
N GLU A 8 17.66 10.28 19.11
CA GLU A 8 16.80 10.97 20.09
C GLU A 8 16.05 12.17 19.53
N ARG A 9 16.60 12.81 18.51
CA ARG A 9 15.98 13.98 17.85
C ARG A 9 15.05 13.62 16.71
N ILE A 10 15.07 12.37 16.25
CA ILE A 10 14.23 11.91 15.15
C ILE A 10 12.86 11.52 15.76
N PRO A 11 11.75 12.16 15.34
CA PRO A 11 10.45 11.84 15.90
C PRO A 11 10.01 10.43 15.50
N ILE A 12 9.07 9.85 16.25
CA ILE A 12 8.39 8.62 15.83
C ILE A 12 7.51 8.92 14.61
N LEU A 13 7.49 8.00 13.65
CA LEU A 13 6.71 8.15 12.42
C LEU A 13 5.21 8.29 12.72
N ASN A 14 4.57 9.25 12.05
CA ASN A 14 3.14 9.44 12.04
C ASN A 14 2.65 9.92 10.66
N LYS A 15 1.34 10.10 10.51
CA LYS A 15 0.72 10.48 9.23
C LYS A 15 1.18 11.85 8.71
N LYS A 16 1.59 12.75 9.60
CA LYS A 16 1.83 14.17 9.32
C LYS A 16 3.30 14.52 9.13
N ASN A 17 4.21 13.64 9.55
CA ASN A 17 5.64 13.93 9.55
C ASN A 17 6.46 13.09 8.57
N PHE A 18 5.86 12.26 7.71
CA PHE A 18 6.59 11.31 6.88
C PHE A 18 7.73 11.94 6.07
N LYS A 19 7.51 13.06 5.38
CA LYS A 19 8.55 13.70 4.55
C LYS A 19 9.76 14.19 5.34
N GLU A 20 9.51 14.87 6.45
CA GLU A 20 10.58 15.33 7.35
C GLU A 20 11.27 14.13 8.03
N TRP A 21 10.48 13.14 8.45
CA TRP A 21 10.97 11.91 9.06
C TRP A 21 11.87 11.13 8.11
N GLU A 22 11.45 10.93 6.86
CA GLU A 22 12.21 10.24 5.80
C GLU A 22 13.58 10.89 5.62
N LEU A 23 13.62 12.22 5.47
CA LEU A 23 14.85 12.99 5.33
C LEU A 23 15.79 12.82 6.54
N GLN A 24 15.25 12.89 7.76
CA GLN A 24 16.04 12.74 8.99
C GLN A 24 16.58 11.32 9.18
N VAL A 25 15.80 10.29 8.83
CA VAL A 25 16.26 8.89 8.88
C VAL A 25 17.37 8.65 7.88
N GLU A 26 17.22 9.10 6.63
CA GLU A 26 18.28 8.96 5.62
C GLU A 26 19.56 9.68 6.04
N ALA A 27 19.45 10.91 6.54
CA ALA A 27 20.59 11.68 7.05
C ALA A 27 21.30 10.96 8.20
N TYR A 28 20.53 10.38 9.14
CA TYR A 28 21.06 9.60 10.25
C TYR A 28 21.79 8.34 9.79
N LEU A 29 21.19 7.59 8.85
CA LEU A 29 21.80 6.38 8.32
C LEU A 29 23.07 6.68 7.51
N LYS A 30 23.12 7.81 6.79
CA LYS A 30 24.35 8.30 6.12
C LYS A 30 25.45 8.62 7.12
N GLN A 31 25.13 9.32 8.22
CA GLN A 31 26.09 9.59 9.30
C GLN A 31 26.61 8.32 9.99
N CYS A 32 25.82 7.25 9.97
CA CYS A 32 26.16 5.96 10.57
C CYS A 32 26.84 4.97 9.63
N ASP A 33 27.02 5.31 8.35
CA ASP A 33 27.46 4.39 7.29
C ASP A 33 26.56 3.14 7.17
N LEU A 34 25.24 3.35 7.23
CA LEU A 34 24.22 2.29 7.19
C LEU A 34 23.22 2.47 6.04
N ILE A 35 23.36 3.53 5.24
CA ILE A 35 22.37 3.92 4.21
C ILE A 35 22.13 2.83 3.17
N ASN A 36 23.19 2.11 2.78
CA ASN A 36 23.10 1.05 1.75
C ASN A 36 22.07 -0.04 2.10
N PHE A 37 21.88 -0.32 3.40
CA PHE A 37 20.91 -1.33 3.86
C PHE A 37 19.43 -0.95 3.61
N ILE A 38 19.13 0.30 3.26
CA ILE A 38 17.79 0.74 2.84
C ILE A 38 17.70 1.11 1.35
N GLU A 39 18.83 1.34 0.69
CA GLU A 39 18.90 1.68 -0.74
C GLU A 39 18.97 0.44 -1.63
N SER A 40 19.61 -0.64 -1.18
CA SER A 40 19.81 -1.84 -1.97
C SER A 40 19.62 -3.12 -1.14
N ASN A 41 19.21 -4.20 -1.82
CA ASN A 41 19.14 -5.52 -1.23
C ASN A 41 20.46 -6.27 -1.45
N GLU A 42 21.50 -5.87 -0.73
CA GLU A 42 22.83 -6.46 -0.89
C GLU A 42 22.86 -7.93 -0.45
N ALA A 43 23.58 -8.74 -1.24
CA ALA A 43 23.89 -10.11 -0.88
C ALA A 43 24.90 -10.13 0.28
N VAL A 44 24.78 -11.12 1.15
CA VAL A 44 25.75 -11.31 2.23
C VAL A 44 27.13 -11.59 1.61
N PRO A 45 28.20 -10.91 2.06
CA PRO A 45 29.56 -11.19 1.62
C PRO A 45 29.95 -12.66 1.81
N SER A 46 30.81 -13.17 0.93
CA SER A 46 31.30 -14.55 1.01
C SER A 46 32.35 -14.75 2.10
N ASP A 47 33.15 -13.70 2.38
CA ASP A 47 34.10 -13.71 3.47
C ASP A 47 33.38 -13.77 4.83
N LYS A 48 33.92 -14.55 5.77
CA LYS A 48 33.25 -14.83 7.06
C LYS A 48 33.25 -13.62 7.99
N ASP A 49 34.33 -12.86 8.02
CA ASP A 49 34.46 -11.69 8.90
C ASP A 49 33.60 -10.54 8.38
N ASP A 50 33.62 -10.32 7.06
CA ASP A 50 32.74 -9.36 6.40
C ASP A 50 31.27 -9.75 6.55
N ALA A 51 30.92 -11.03 6.41
CA ALA A 51 29.55 -11.51 6.61
C ALA A 51 29.04 -11.25 8.04
N LYS A 52 29.91 -11.35 9.05
CA LYS A 52 29.57 -11.09 10.44
C LYS A 52 29.31 -9.60 10.67
N ILE A 53 30.16 -8.73 10.12
CA ILE A 53 29.99 -7.27 10.16
C ILE A 53 28.70 -6.88 9.44
N PHE A 54 28.49 -7.40 8.23
CA PHE A 54 27.29 -7.17 7.42
C PHE A 54 26.01 -7.52 8.17
N LYS A 55 25.92 -8.72 8.76
CA LYS A 55 24.74 -9.15 9.52
C LYS A 55 24.48 -8.25 10.73
N LYS A 56 25.54 -7.84 11.44
CA LYS A 56 25.43 -6.94 12.59
C LYS A 56 24.92 -5.56 12.17
N SER A 57 25.45 -4.99 11.08
CA SER A 57 25.02 -3.70 10.55
C SER A 57 23.58 -3.75 10.02
N LYS A 58 23.23 -4.81 9.28
CA LYS A 58 21.84 -5.06 8.83
C LYS A 58 20.86 -5.11 9.99
N LEU A 59 21.18 -5.88 11.03
CA LEU A 59 20.34 -5.98 12.24
C LEU A 59 20.23 -4.65 12.97
N LYS A 60 21.34 -3.89 13.05
CA LYS A 60 21.35 -2.54 13.63
C LYS A 60 20.40 -1.60 12.87
N THR A 61 20.46 -1.60 11.53
CA THR A 61 19.55 -0.80 10.70
C THR A 61 18.08 -1.21 10.91
N SER A 62 17.79 -2.51 10.97
CA SER A 62 16.44 -2.99 11.30
C SER A 62 15.95 -2.52 12.67
N GLY A 63 16.81 -2.57 13.70
CA GLY A 63 16.48 -2.10 15.04
C GLY A 63 16.20 -0.59 15.09
N ILE A 64 17.00 0.21 14.36
CA ILE A 64 16.76 1.66 14.20
C ILE A 64 15.38 1.91 13.59
N LEU A 65 15.06 1.25 12.46
CA LEU A 65 13.76 1.41 11.81
C LEU A 65 12.61 0.98 12.73
N GLN A 66 12.75 -0.14 13.45
CA GLN A 66 11.75 -0.60 14.42
C GLN A 66 11.48 0.46 15.49
N GLY A 67 12.54 1.04 16.06
CA GLY A 67 12.42 2.10 17.06
C GLY A 67 11.70 3.33 16.52
N LEU A 68 12.07 3.80 15.33
CA LEU A 68 11.55 5.02 14.73
C LEU A 68 10.13 4.87 14.15
N LEU A 69 9.72 3.65 13.79
CA LEU A 69 8.33 3.34 13.41
C LEU A 69 7.39 3.28 14.61
N GLY A 70 7.93 2.99 15.80
CA GLY A 70 7.18 2.85 17.04
C GLY A 70 6.12 1.74 17.00
N THR A 71 5.28 1.72 18.04
CA THR A 71 4.27 0.65 18.24
C THR A 71 3.08 0.73 17.28
N ILE A 72 2.92 1.84 16.54
CA ILE A 72 1.79 2.03 15.62
C ILE A 72 2.13 1.53 14.22
N TYR A 73 3.28 1.90 13.67
CA TYR A 73 3.61 1.59 12.28
C TYR A 73 4.44 0.33 12.14
N TYR A 74 5.31 -0.01 13.11
CA TYR A 74 6.10 -1.23 13.00
C TYR A 74 5.21 -2.48 12.84
N PRO A 75 4.16 -2.70 13.66
CA PRO A 75 3.30 -3.87 13.48
C PRO A 75 2.52 -3.89 12.16
N LYS A 76 2.25 -2.73 11.55
CA LYS A 76 1.54 -2.65 10.26
C LYS A 76 2.37 -3.17 9.10
N PHE A 77 3.67 -2.92 9.15
CA PHE A 77 4.59 -3.30 8.06
C PHE A 77 5.34 -4.60 8.36
N LYS A 78 5.41 -5.04 9.63
CA LYS A 78 6.05 -6.28 10.02
C LYS A 78 5.34 -7.50 9.42
N ASN A 79 6.08 -8.28 8.66
CA ASN A 79 5.72 -9.60 8.17
C ASN A 79 7.00 -10.41 7.91
N SER A 80 6.87 -11.64 7.40
CA SER A 80 8.01 -12.53 7.13
C SER A 80 9.02 -11.99 6.11
N LEU A 81 8.64 -11.04 5.26
CA LEU A 81 9.52 -10.43 4.24
C LEU A 81 10.25 -9.18 4.75
N THR A 82 9.63 -8.45 5.69
CA THR A 82 10.14 -7.17 6.21
C THR A 82 10.86 -7.31 7.55
N GLU A 83 10.55 -8.35 8.33
CA GLU A 83 11.22 -8.63 9.60
C GLU A 83 12.72 -8.86 9.37
N ASN A 84 13.55 -8.07 10.05
CA ASN A 84 15.02 -8.06 9.90
C ASN A 84 15.53 -7.76 8.48
N SER A 85 14.67 -7.19 7.62
CA SER A 85 15.00 -6.75 6.28
C SER A 85 14.79 -5.24 6.18
N PRO A 86 15.83 -4.44 6.49
CA PRO A 86 15.70 -2.98 6.51
C PRO A 86 15.32 -2.42 5.13
N PHE A 87 15.86 -3.00 4.05
CA PHE A 87 15.49 -2.68 2.68
C PHE A 87 13.99 -2.89 2.42
N ARG A 88 13.46 -4.09 2.70
CA ARG A 88 12.04 -4.40 2.46
C ARG A 88 11.11 -3.59 3.37
N MET A 89 11.53 -3.34 4.60
CA MET A 89 10.80 -2.47 5.52
C MET A 89 10.73 -1.04 4.96
N TRP A 90 11.86 -0.50 4.48
CA TRP A 90 11.93 0.83 3.87
C TRP A 90 11.06 0.95 2.62
N GLU A 91 11.10 -0.04 1.73
CA GLU A 91 10.21 -0.09 0.56
C GLU A 91 8.73 -0.07 0.95
N ALA A 92 8.32 -0.89 1.93
CA ALA A 92 6.94 -0.96 2.37
C ALA A 92 6.44 0.37 2.97
N ILE A 93 7.29 1.08 3.72
CA ILE A 93 6.99 2.40 4.27
C ILE A 93 6.83 3.39 3.11
N LYS A 94 7.80 3.47 2.20
CA LYS A 94 7.76 4.40 1.07
C LYS A 94 6.54 4.13 0.20
N ASP A 95 6.24 2.89 -0.14
CA ASP A 95 5.03 2.54 -0.90
C ASP A 95 3.79 3.04 -0.16
N HIS A 96 3.63 2.76 1.14
CA HIS A 96 2.47 3.20 1.90
C HIS A 96 2.26 4.72 1.89
N PHE A 97 3.32 5.51 2.11
CA PHE A 97 3.20 6.97 2.26
C PHE A 97 3.33 7.76 0.96
N THR A 98 3.83 7.15 -0.11
CA THR A 98 3.90 7.79 -1.45
C THR A 98 2.90 7.19 -2.43
N SER A 99 2.14 6.17 -2.03
CA SER A 99 1.16 5.53 -2.89
C SER A 99 0.07 6.52 -3.30
N LYS A 100 -0.05 6.72 -4.61
CA LYS A 100 -1.14 7.44 -5.27
C LYS A 100 -2.39 6.58 -5.46
N LYS A 101 -2.56 5.48 -4.69
CA LYS A 101 -3.75 4.63 -4.79
C LYS A 101 -5.02 5.44 -4.48
N ILE A 102 -6.06 5.21 -5.27
CA ILE A 102 -7.39 5.84 -5.13
C ILE A 102 -7.95 5.75 -3.71
N THR A 103 -7.72 4.66 -2.99
CA THR A 103 -8.15 4.48 -1.60
C THR A 103 -7.45 5.44 -0.64
N ASN A 104 -6.14 5.68 -0.80
CA ASN A 104 -5.42 6.66 0.01
C ASN A 104 -5.89 8.09 -0.31
N GLN A 105 -6.16 8.37 -1.58
CA GLN A 105 -6.71 9.66 -2.02
C GLN A 105 -8.12 9.90 -1.47
N SER A 106 -8.98 8.88 -1.44
CA SER A 106 -10.32 8.97 -0.84
C SER A 106 -10.24 9.25 0.67
N LEU A 107 -9.28 8.66 1.39
CA LEU A 107 -9.06 8.96 2.80
C LEU A 107 -8.61 10.42 3.01
N VAL A 108 -7.69 10.91 2.19
CA VAL A 108 -7.24 12.32 2.24
C VAL A 108 -8.38 13.26 1.88
N TYR A 109 -9.20 12.91 0.89
CA TYR A 109 -10.36 13.70 0.49
C TYR A 109 -11.42 13.76 1.59
N ASN A 110 -11.73 12.64 2.24
CA ASN A 110 -12.66 12.62 3.37
C ASN A 110 -12.10 13.41 4.57
N GLU A 111 -10.80 13.25 4.88
CA GLU A 111 -10.14 14.05 5.93
C GLU A 111 -10.17 15.55 5.59
N PHE A 112 -10.11 15.92 4.30
CA PHE A 112 -10.29 17.29 3.83
C PHE A 112 -11.73 17.79 4.00
N LEU A 113 -12.74 16.98 3.65
CA LEU A 113 -14.14 17.35 3.84
C LEU A 113 -14.50 17.58 5.32
N ASP A 114 -13.84 16.85 6.22
CA ASP A 114 -14.00 16.99 7.67
C ASP A 114 -13.25 18.23 8.25
N LEU A 115 -12.54 19.01 7.41
CA LEU A 115 -11.84 20.22 7.86
C LEU A 115 -12.82 21.38 8.05
N ASP A 116 -13.27 21.54 9.28
CA ASP A 116 -13.97 22.74 9.69
C ASP A 116 -13.02 23.88 10.08
N PHE A 117 -13.33 25.08 9.59
CA PHE A 117 -12.76 26.32 10.11
C PHE A 117 -13.40 26.64 11.47
N LYS A 118 -12.65 26.40 12.56
CA LYS A 118 -13.14 26.56 13.95
C LYS A 118 -12.67 27.83 14.66
N GLY A 119 -12.11 28.80 13.96
CA GLY A 119 -11.44 29.95 14.58
C GLY A 119 -11.60 31.25 13.79
N ASN A 120 -10.78 32.24 14.10
CA ASN A 120 -10.71 33.54 13.44
C ASN A 120 -9.39 33.76 12.67
N ASP A 121 -8.43 32.83 12.78
CA ASP A 121 -7.15 32.91 12.08
C ASP A 121 -7.20 32.12 10.76
N ILE A 122 -7.67 32.80 9.73
CA ILE A 122 -7.73 32.27 8.36
C ILE A 122 -6.33 31.98 7.79
N ALA A 123 -5.31 32.73 8.20
CA ALA A 123 -3.96 32.57 7.70
C ALA A 123 -3.32 31.27 8.22
N ALA A 124 -3.55 30.93 9.49
CA ALA A 124 -3.15 29.65 10.06
C ALA A 124 -3.96 28.48 9.45
N PHE A 125 -5.25 28.69 9.16
CA PHE A 125 -6.06 27.66 8.50
C PHE A 125 -5.56 27.34 7.09
N ILE A 126 -5.23 28.35 6.29
CA ILE A 126 -4.67 28.20 4.93
C ILE A 126 -3.26 27.59 4.94
N LYS A 127 -2.46 27.84 5.98
CA LYS A 127 -1.08 27.31 6.13
C LYS A 127 -1.01 25.90 6.71
N ARG A 128 -2.13 25.28 7.11
CA ARG A 128 -2.12 23.89 7.57
C ARG A 128 -1.61 22.97 6.44
N PRO A 129 -0.86 21.91 6.76
CA PRO A 129 -0.26 21.02 5.77
C PRO A 129 -1.33 20.09 5.18
N LEU A 130 -2.28 20.64 4.44
CA LEU A 130 -2.76 20.02 3.23
C LEU A 130 -2.17 20.87 2.12
N THR A 131 -0.95 20.53 1.75
CA THR A 131 -0.17 21.30 0.81
C THR A 131 -0.96 21.44 -0.48
N LEU A 132 -0.89 22.61 -1.10
CA LEU A 132 -1.35 22.83 -2.47
C LEU A 132 -0.91 21.69 -3.41
N GLU A 133 0.23 21.04 -3.15
CA GLU A 133 0.67 19.80 -3.83
C GLU A 133 -0.29 18.62 -3.67
N THR A 134 -0.85 18.35 -2.49
CA THR A 134 -1.85 17.29 -2.30
C THR A 134 -3.16 17.60 -3.04
N MET A 135 -3.59 18.87 -3.04
CA MET A 135 -4.74 19.30 -3.84
C MET A 135 -4.43 19.19 -5.34
N TRP A 136 -3.23 19.59 -5.76
CA TRP A 136 -2.79 19.50 -7.16
C TRP A 136 -2.69 18.05 -7.64
N ASP A 137 -2.07 17.14 -6.88
CA ASP A 137 -1.98 15.71 -7.21
C ASP A 137 -3.37 15.05 -7.31
N VAL A 138 -4.34 15.45 -6.49
CA VAL A 138 -5.73 14.96 -6.56
C VAL A 138 -6.44 15.49 -7.81
N LEU A 139 -6.25 16.77 -8.15
CA LEU A 139 -6.85 17.39 -9.33
C LEU A 139 -6.22 16.89 -10.64
N GLU A 140 -4.90 16.69 -10.68
CA GLU A 140 -4.16 16.19 -11.85
C GLU A 140 -4.56 14.76 -12.21
N ASN A 141 -4.83 13.91 -11.21
CA ASN A 141 -5.33 12.55 -11.44
C ASN A 141 -6.79 12.56 -11.93
N ARG A 142 -7.65 13.45 -11.41
CA ARG A 142 -9.02 13.62 -11.92
C ARG A 142 -9.05 14.12 -13.36
N SER A 143 -8.16 15.04 -13.72
CA SER A 143 -7.97 15.54 -15.09
C SER A 143 -7.55 14.43 -16.06
N ARG A 144 -6.84 13.40 -15.59
CA ARG A 144 -6.43 12.23 -16.38
C ARG A 144 -7.49 11.14 -16.48
N ASP A 145 -8.40 11.05 -15.50
CA ASP A 145 -9.54 10.11 -15.53
C ASP A 145 -10.74 10.65 -16.33
N ASP A 146 -10.67 11.89 -16.83
CA ASP A 146 -11.74 12.58 -17.56
C ASP A 146 -11.99 12.07 -19.00
N THR A 147 -11.55 10.84 -19.32
CA THR A 147 -11.97 10.16 -20.56
C THR A 147 -13.25 9.34 -20.37
N THR A 148 -13.71 9.01 -19.16
CA THR A 148 -15.04 8.38 -19.01
C THR A 148 -15.58 8.44 -17.58
N THR A 149 -16.36 9.45 -17.21
CA THR A 149 -17.64 9.23 -16.49
C THR A 149 -18.41 10.54 -16.32
N ALA A 150 -19.57 10.62 -16.97
CA ALA A 150 -20.59 11.61 -16.66
C ALA A 150 -20.99 11.47 -15.18
N ILE A 151 -20.83 12.55 -14.43
CA ILE A 151 -21.32 12.67 -13.06
C ILE A 151 -22.85 12.59 -13.12
N LYS A 152 -23.42 11.49 -12.64
CA LYS A 152 -24.84 11.44 -12.31
C LYS A 152 -24.99 12.05 -10.93
N THR A 153 -25.60 13.22 -10.87
CA THR A 153 -26.03 13.88 -9.64
C THR A 153 -26.94 12.96 -8.83
N GLU A 154 -26.76 13.04 -7.51
CA GLU A 154 -27.41 12.23 -6.49
C GLU A 154 -28.93 12.45 -6.47
N GLU A 155 -29.68 11.57 -7.13
CA GLU A 155 -31.10 11.36 -6.86
C GLU A 155 -31.46 9.89 -7.06
N SER A 156 -31.04 9.03 -6.15
CA SER A 156 -31.77 7.80 -5.79
C SER A 156 -31.15 7.15 -4.58
N SER A 157 -31.66 7.57 -3.43
CA SER A 157 -31.72 6.75 -2.22
C SER A 157 -32.18 5.32 -2.52
N MET A 158 -31.47 4.37 -1.93
CA MET A 158 -31.89 2.99 -1.63
C MET A 158 -32.32 2.09 -2.80
N LYS A 159 -31.37 1.26 -3.29
CA LYS A 159 -31.68 -0.15 -3.58
C LYS A 159 -30.43 -1.02 -3.47
N ALA A 160 -30.36 -1.83 -2.42
CA ALA A 160 -29.44 -2.95 -2.38
C ALA A 160 -29.77 -3.88 -3.55
N THR A 161 -28.91 -3.93 -4.57
CA THR A 161 -28.90 -5.03 -5.52
C THR A 161 -27.53 -5.68 -5.46
N SER A 162 -27.52 -6.93 -5.01
CA SER A 162 -26.36 -7.80 -5.09
C SER A 162 -25.88 -7.80 -6.54
N SER A 163 -24.71 -7.25 -6.81
CA SER A 163 -24.08 -7.30 -8.13
C SER A 163 -23.73 -8.75 -8.45
N LYS A 164 -24.68 -9.49 -9.06
CA LYS A 164 -24.41 -10.80 -9.66
C LYS A 164 -23.40 -10.55 -10.79
N LYS A 165 -22.15 -10.95 -10.60
CA LYS A 165 -21.22 -11.18 -11.72
C LYS A 165 -21.98 -12.02 -12.75
N LYS A 166 -22.11 -11.51 -13.98
CA LYS A 166 -22.80 -12.21 -15.07
C LYS A 166 -22.03 -13.51 -15.31
N LYS A 167 -22.56 -14.66 -14.86
CA LYS A 167 -21.93 -15.96 -15.12
C LYS A 167 -21.91 -16.18 -16.64
N ILE A 168 -20.71 -16.23 -17.19
CA ILE A 168 -20.48 -16.56 -18.60
C ILE A 168 -20.86 -18.03 -18.75
N ARG A 169 -21.83 -18.31 -19.63
CA ARG A 169 -22.33 -19.68 -19.86
C ARG A 169 -21.83 -20.22 -21.19
N CYS A 170 -21.52 -21.51 -21.20
CA CYS A 170 -21.35 -22.29 -22.42
C CYS A 170 -22.74 -22.55 -23.02
N ILE A 171 -22.87 -22.54 -24.35
CA ILE A 171 -24.15 -22.72 -25.05
C ILE A 171 -23.97 -23.58 -26.29
N ASN A 172 -25.03 -24.31 -26.68
CA ASN A 172 -25.13 -25.08 -27.93
C ASN A 172 -23.96 -26.05 -28.15
N GLY A 173 -23.55 -26.78 -27.11
CA GLY A 173 -22.47 -27.76 -27.24
C GLY A 173 -21.08 -27.16 -27.50
N SER A 174 -20.87 -25.87 -27.18
CA SER A 174 -19.58 -25.19 -27.33
C SER A 174 -19.12 -24.59 -26.01
N HIS A 175 -17.84 -24.81 -25.67
CA HIS A 175 -17.23 -24.25 -24.47
C HIS A 175 -16.80 -22.79 -24.69
N ASN A 176 -17.14 -21.94 -23.74
CA ASN A 176 -16.66 -20.56 -23.70
C ASN A 176 -15.34 -20.51 -22.92
N LYS A 177 -14.27 -20.01 -23.55
CA LYS A 177 -12.92 -19.93 -22.93
C LYS A 177 -12.87 -19.07 -21.68
N ASP A 178 -13.83 -18.15 -21.52
CA ASP A 178 -13.95 -17.28 -20.35
C ASP A 178 -14.92 -17.85 -19.29
N ALA A 179 -15.35 -19.11 -19.44
CA ALA A 179 -16.14 -19.79 -18.44
C ALA A 179 -15.32 -20.07 -17.17
N ASP A 180 -16.02 -20.24 -16.06
CA ASP A 180 -15.45 -20.52 -14.74
C ASP A 180 -15.06 -22.00 -14.53
N HIS A 181 -14.96 -22.78 -15.60
CA HIS A 181 -14.63 -24.21 -15.61
C HIS A 181 -13.81 -24.56 -16.86
N THR A 182 -13.13 -25.70 -16.86
CA THR A 182 -12.35 -26.19 -18.02
C THR A 182 -13.24 -26.92 -19.04
N GLU A 183 -12.77 -27.07 -20.28
CA GLU A 183 -13.48 -27.83 -21.34
C GLU A 183 -13.88 -29.24 -20.89
N SER A 184 -12.98 -29.94 -20.20
CA SER A 184 -13.22 -31.28 -19.65
C SER A 184 -14.34 -31.37 -18.61
N GLN A 185 -14.70 -30.24 -18.01
CA GLN A 185 -15.75 -30.12 -16.99
C GLN A 185 -16.99 -29.41 -17.54
N CYS A 186 -17.02 -29.13 -18.84
CA CYS A 186 -18.12 -28.43 -19.48
C CYS A 186 -19.25 -29.40 -19.79
N PHE A 187 -20.38 -29.24 -19.10
CA PHE A 187 -21.57 -30.08 -19.32
C PHE A 187 -22.25 -29.89 -20.68
N GLU A 188 -21.91 -28.84 -21.42
CA GLU A 188 -22.32 -28.67 -22.82
C GLU A 188 -21.48 -29.55 -23.75
N LEU A 189 -20.19 -29.78 -23.44
CA LEU A 189 -19.31 -30.70 -24.20
C LEU A 189 -19.47 -32.16 -23.78
N HIS A 190 -19.81 -32.40 -22.51
CA HIS A 190 -19.95 -33.72 -21.91
C HIS A 190 -21.33 -33.90 -21.25
N PRO A 191 -22.42 -34.02 -22.03
CA PRO A 191 -23.77 -34.21 -21.50
C PRO A 191 -23.93 -35.48 -20.64
N GLU A 192 -23.14 -36.52 -20.92
CA GLU A 192 -23.12 -37.78 -20.18
C GLU A 192 -22.61 -37.63 -18.74
N GLU A 193 -21.67 -36.71 -18.51
CA GLU A 193 -21.16 -36.40 -17.17
C GLU A 193 -22.14 -35.54 -16.37
N LYS A 194 -22.92 -34.70 -17.08
CA LYS A 194 -24.02 -33.93 -16.48
C LYS A 194 -25.09 -34.85 -15.91
N GLU A 195 -25.50 -35.87 -16.67
CA GLU A 195 -26.54 -36.82 -16.24
C GLU A 195 -26.10 -37.64 -15.01
N LYS A 196 -24.81 -38.02 -14.95
CA LYS A 196 -24.23 -38.69 -13.76
C LYS A 196 -24.17 -37.75 -12.55
N PHE A 197 -23.80 -36.48 -12.76
CA PHE A 197 -23.74 -35.48 -11.71
C PHE A 197 -25.13 -35.18 -11.12
N GLU A 198 -26.14 -34.97 -11.97
CA GLU A 198 -27.52 -34.73 -11.56
C GLU A 198 -28.13 -35.95 -10.85
N LYS A 199 -27.85 -37.18 -11.29
CA LYS A 199 -28.29 -38.41 -10.58
C LYS A 199 -27.66 -38.55 -9.19
N ARG A 200 -26.47 -37.99 -8.96
CA ARG A 200 -25.72 -38.14 -7.69
C ARG A 200 -25.97 -37.00 -6.70
N TRP A 201 -26.29 -35.80 -7.18
CA TRP A 201 -26.37 -34.58 -6.36
C TRP A 201 -27.61 -33.71 -6.63
N GLY A 202 -28.48 -34.08 -7.57
CA GLY A 202 -29.67 -33.32 -7.97
C GLY A 202 -30.93 -33.58 -7.14
N GLY A 203 -30.76 -33.76 -5.82
CA GLY A 203 -31.85 -33.83 -4.83
C GLY A 203 -31.99 -32.53 -4.07
#